data_AF-A0A078A7V9-F1
#
_entry.id   AF-A0A078A7V9-F1
#
_cell.length_a   1.000
_cell.length_b   1.000
_cell.length_c   1.000
_cell.angle_alpha   90.00
_cell.angle_beta   90.00
_cell.angle_gamma   90.00
#
_symmetry.space_group_name_H-M   'P 1'
#
loop_
_entity.id
_entity.type
_entity.pdbx_description
1 polymer ?
#
loop_
_entity_poly.entity_id
_entity_poly.type
_entity_poly.pdbx_seq_one_letter_code
_entity_poly.pdbx_strand_id
1 'polypeptide(L)'
;MFMIVAEQASQLNYDFAQNCENLNSTTMLYEFQYAYDKGEGLLCSQDCVCSGNPIIFGINQNDTSMAYYNMTNGVYNAQRCGNYSFNFSPLVRDNYVGIFKQIEAENDCSGACKLASKYIFSNINDGIPQQTCLQHLKRAISNNLYIYLSGISFLNAQFFCAILAMAITCLVKCKRTYCPKKKTSKKGKKSAKKPKGKIEKGEKIADTDDSIEMEDKGPRFGKFI
;
A
#
# COMPACT_ATOMS: atom_id res chain seq x y z
N MET A 1 -10.39 2.64 17.39
CA MET A 1 -9.59 2.12 16.26
C MET A 1 -8.61 3.16 15.72
N PHE A 2 -9.02 4.39 15.38
CA PHE A 2 -8.10 5.46 14.93
C PHE A 2 -6.96 5.80 15.90
N MET A 3 -7.21 5.82 17.22
CA MET A 3 -6.15 6.04 18.21
C MET A 3 -5.06 4.96 18.13
N ILE A 4 -5.42 3.69 17.91
CA ILE A 4 -4.46 2.58 17.86
C ILE A 4 -3.55 2.70 16.63
N VAL A 5 -4.10 3.09 15.48
CA VAL A 5 -3.31 3.24 14.25
C VAL A 5 -2.40 4.48 14.31
N ALA A 6 -2.89 5.59 14.88
CA ALA A 6 -2.06 6.77 15.10
C ALA A 6 -0.93 6.50 16.10
N GLU A 7 -1.21 5.72 17.14
CA GLU A 7 -0.23 5.30 18.14
C GLU A 7 0.83 4.38 17.53
N GLN A 8 0.43 3.37 16.74
CA GLN A 8 1.37 2.51 16.01
C GLN A 8 2.22 3.27 14.99
N ALA A 9 1.65 4.26 14.29
CA ALA A 9 2.40 5.11 13.38
C ALA A 9 3.41 6.01 14.12
N SER A 10 3.04 6.52 15.30
CA SER A 10 3.92 7.33 16.14
C SER A 10 5.06 6.50 16.74
N GLN A 11 4.77 5.25 17.16
CA GLN A 11 5.78 4.29 17.61
C GLN A 11 6.72 3.91 16.48
N LEU A 12 6.21 3.64 15.27
CA LEU A 12 7.07 3.41 14.10
C LEU A 12 8.00 4.59 13.86
N ASN A 13 7.48 5.81 13.87
CA ASN A 13 8.29 7.00 13.59
C ASN A 13 9.34 7.27 14.70
N TYR A 14 9.04 6.90 15.95
CA TYR A 14 9.94 6.95 17.09
C TYR A 14 11.02 5.85 17.04
N ASP A 15 10.64 4.62 16.68
CA ASP A 15 11.57 3.50 16.49
C ASP A 15 12.53 3.76 15.31
N PHE A 16 12.06 4.46 14.28
CA PHE A 16 12.91 4.96 13.19
C PHE A 16 13.79 6.17 13.58
N ALA A 17 13.51 6.83 14.71
CA ALA A 17 14.27 7.98 15.20
C ALA A 17 15.33 7.60 16.25
N GLN A 18 15.18 6.44 16.91
CA GLN A 18 16.28 5.91 17.73
C GLN A 18 17.41 5.44 16.82
N ASN A 19 18.60 6.00 17.07
CA ASN A 19 19.84 5.65 16.39
C ASN A 19 19.99 4.14 16.28
N CYS A 20 20.51 3.69 15.14
CA CYS A 20 20.92 2.31 14.84
C CYS A 20 21.83 1.62 15.87
N GLU A 21 22.20 2.33 16.94
CA GLU A 21 23.00 1.88 18.08
C GLU A 21 22.20 1.01 19.07
N ASN A 22 20.86 1.12 19.11
CA ASN A 22 20.01 0.37 20.05
C ASN A 22 18.80 -0.29 19.37
N LEU A 23 19.02 -0.98 18.25
CA LEU A 23 17.96 -1.73 17.58
C LEU A 23 17.49 -2.89 18.47
N ASN A 24 16.26 -2.78 18.99
CA ASN A 24 15.62 -3.91 19.65
C ASN A 24 15.24 -4.97 18.60
N SER A 25 15.41 -6.25 18.95
CA SER A 25 15.20 -7.39 18.04
C SER A 25 13.76 -7.54 17.53
N THR A 26 12.82 -6.82 18.14
CA THR A 26 11.40 -6.79 17.75
C THR A 26 11.07 -5.75 16.68
N THR A 27 12.04 -4.89 16.31
CA THR A 27 11.78 -3.80 15.37
C THR A 27 11.92 -4.25 13.93
N MET A 28 11.05 -3.74 13.06
CA MET A 28 11.11 -3.94 11.61
C MET A 28 12.48 -3.53 11.02
N LEU A 29 13.10 -2.47 11.57
CA LEU A 29 14.45 -2.05 11.21
C LEU A 29 15.53 -3.10 11.53
N TYR A 30 15.39 -3.83 12.63
CA TYR A 30 16.32 -4.89 12.98
C TYR A 30 16.24 -6.02 11.94
N GLU A 31 15.04 -6.44 11.56
CA GLU A 31 14.86 -7.44 10.49
C GLU A 31 15.47 -6.96 9.17
N PHE A 32 15.39 -5.66 8.88
CA PHE A 32 16.00 -5.07 7.69
C PHE A 32 17.51 -5.07 7.76
N GLN A 33 18.11 -4.58 8.85
CA GLN A 33 19.56 -4.63 9.01
C GLN A 33 20.06 -6.08 8.96
N TYR A 34 19.35 -7.01 9.59
CA TYR A 34 19.65 -8.43 9.52
C TYR A 34 19.60 -8.96 8.08
N ALA A 35 18.62 -8.55 7.28
CA ALA A 35 18.55 -8.93 5.87
C ALA A 35 19.75 -8.43 5.06
N TYR A 36 20.19 -7.19 5.31
CA TYR A 36 21.39 -6.62 4.70
C TYR A 36 22.66 -7.35 5.14
N ASP A 37 22.85 -7.56 6.45
CA ASP A 37 24.03 -8.25 7.00
C ASP A 37 24.13 -9.69 6.47
N LYS A 38 22.99 -10.39 6.38
CA LYS A 38 22.94 -11.74 5.79
C LYS A 38 23.14 -11.73 4.29
N GLY A 39 22.58 -10.77 3.58
CA GLY A 39 22.77 -10.61 2.14
C GLY A 39 24.23 -10.35 1.79
N GLU A 40 24.90 -9.47 2.55
CA GLU A 40 26.32 -9.14 2.35
C GLU A 40 27.22 -10.35 2.61
N GLY A 41 26.95 -11.13 3.66
CA GLY A 41 27.72 -12.35 3.93
C GLY A 41 27.54 -13.47 2.90
N LEU A 42 26.45 -13.43 2.13
CA LEU A 42 26.19 -14.40 1.07
C LEU A 42 26.81 -13.98 -0.24
N LEU A 43 26.76 -12.68 -0.56
CA LEU A 43 27.45 -12.15 -1.73
C LEU A 43 28.95 -12.42 -1.61
N CYS A 44 29.52 -13.05 -2.63
CA CYS A 44 30.96 -13.26 -2.75
C CYS A 44 31.52 -14.29 -1.76
N SER A 45 30.68 -15.23 -1.34
CA SER A 45 31.09 -16.50 -0.73
C SER A 45 31.54 -17.51 -1.80
N GLN A 46 32.15 -18.62 -1.38
CA GLN A 46 32.57 -19.69 -2.29
C GLN A 46 31.40 -20.26 -3.11
N ASP A 47 30.19 -20.25 -2.54
CA ASP A 47 28.95 -20.73 -3.16
C ASP A 47 28.21 -19.66 -3.98
N CYS A 48 28.67 -18.41 -3.93
CA CYS A 48 28.06 -17.26 -4.59
C CYS A 48 29.13 -16.33 -5.14
N VAL A 49 29.56 -16.59 -6.36
CA VAL A 49 30.58 -15.76 -7.00
C VAL A 49 30.13 -14.30 -7.11
N CYS A 50 30.99 -13.42 -6.60
CA CYS A 50 30.93 -11.97 -6.79
C CYS A 50 30.84 -11.63 -8.30
N SER A 51 29.63 -11.40 -8.81
CA SER A 51 29.40 -11.09 -10.24
C SER A 51 29.34 -9.59 -10.52
N GLY A 52 29.93 -8.78 -9.64
CA GLY A 52 29.99 -7.32 -9.81
C GLY A 52 31.06 -6.94 -10.84
N ASN A 53 30.84 -5.83 -11.56
CA ASN A 53 31.81 -5.31 -12.51
C ASN A 53 33.17 -5.05 -11.83
N PRO A 54 34.25 -5.77 -12.19
CA PRO A 54 35.53 -5.69 -11.49
C PRO A 54 36.16 -4.29 -11.57
N ILE A 55 35.86 -3.52 -12.63
CA ILE A 55 36.34 -2.14 -12.79
C ILE A 55 35.72 -1.23 -11.74
N ILE A 56 34.43 -1.39 -11.46
CA ILE A 56 33.68 -0.60 -10.46
C ILE A 56 34.16 -0.95 -9.05
N PHE A 57 34.42 -2.23 -8.80
CA PHE A 57 34.82 -2.72 -7.47
C PHE A 57 36.33 -2.76 -7.25
N GLY A 58 37.15 -2.32 -8.21
CA GLY A 58 38.62 -2.34 -8.10
C GLY A 58 39.22 -3.75 -7.96
N ILE A 59 38.52 -4.78 -8.43
CA ILE A 59 38.97 -6.18 -8.36
C ILE A 59 39.89 -6.45 -9.54
N ASN A 60 41.10 -6.93 -9.25
CA ASN A 60 42.04 -7.31 -10.30
C ASN A 60 41.57 -8.58 -11.02
N GLN A 61 41.50 -8.53 -12.35
CA GLN A 61 41.05 -9.65 -13.20
C GLN A 61 41.86 -10.95 -13.02
N ASN A 62 43.03 -10.90 -12.39
CA ASN A 62 43.83 -12.09 -12.12
C ASN A 62 43.31 -12.96 -10.95
N ASP A 63 42.25 -12.55 -10.25
CA ASP A 63 41.58 -13.40 -9.26
C ASP A 63 40.77 -14.49 -9.98
N THR A 64 41.42 -15.62 -10.28
CA THR A 64 40.84 -16.78 -10.99
C THR A 64 39.70 -17.48 -10.22
N SER A 65 39.41 -17.03 -9.00
CA SER A 65 38.33 -17.54 -8.15
C SER A 65 36.97 -16.90 -8.45
N MET A 66 36.92 -15.84 -9.27
CA MET A 66 35.67 -15.13 -9.56
C MET A 66 35.22 -15.37 -11.01
N ALA A 67 34.17 -16.18 -11.19
CA ALA A 67 33.50 -16.35 -12.47
C ALA A 67 32.98 -15.01 -13.03
N TYR A 68 33.31 -14.78 -14.30
CA TYR A 68 33.20 -13.51 -14.98
C TYR A 68 31.76 -13.14 -15.40
N TYR A 69 31.53 -11.83 -15.31
CA TYR A 69 30.33 -11.07 -15.66
C TYR A 69 29.78 -11.32 -17.09
N ASN A 70 28.45 -11.44 -17.20
CA ASN A 70 27.73 -11.33 -18.48
C ASN A 70 26.77 -10.13 -18.43
N MET A 71 27.08 -9.09 -19.22
CA MET A 71 26.29 -7.85 -19.36
C MET A 71 24.81 -8.08 -19.70
N THR A 72 24.49 -9.21 -20.33
CA THR A 72 23.14 -9.52 -20.82
C THR A 72 22.21 -10.00 -19.70
N ASN A 73 22.76 -10.59 -18.64
CA ASN A 73 21.99 -11.21 -17.55
C ASN A 73 21.97 -10.33 -16.29
N GLY A 74 22.23 -9.02 -16.45
CA GLY A 74 22.20 -8.03 -15.39
C GLY A 74 21.06 -8.31 -14.40
N VAL A 75 21.39 -8.20 -13.11
CA VAL A 75 20.69 -8.78 -11.95
C VAL A 75 21.21 -10.18 -11.58
N TYR A 76 22.36 -10.22 -10.89
CA TYR A 76 22.62 -11.33 -9.97
C TYR A 76 21.85 -11.05 -8.67
N ASN A 77 20.64 -11.58 -8.57
CA ASN A 77 19.89 -11.57 -7.32
C ASN A 77 20.65 -12.44 -6.32
N ALA A 78 21.00 -11.93 -5.14
CA ALA A 78 21.63 -12.73 -4.08
C ALA A 78 20.80 -13.99 -3.74
N GLN A 79 19.48 -13.97 -3.97
CA GLN A 79 18.57 -15.12 -3.84
C GLN A 79 18.79 -16.22 -4.88
N ARG A 80 19.54 -15.96 -5.96
CA ARG A 80 19.90 -16.95 -7.01
C ARG A 80 21.24 -17.62 -6.75
N CYS A 81 21.99 -17.19 -5.74
CA CYS A 81 23.10 -17.99 -5.23
C CYS A 81 22.54 -19.23 -4.53
N GLY A 82 22.90 -20.40 -5.05
CA GLY A 82 22.18 -21.66 -4.82
C GLY A 82 21.94 -22.00 -3.35
N ASN A 83 20.77 -22.58 -3.07
CA ASN A 83 20.33 -23.17 -1.79
C ASN A 83 20.31 -22.28 -0.54
N TYR A 84 20.63 -20.99 -0.61
CA TYR A 84 20.40 -20.09 0.51
C TYR A 84 18.96 -19.57 0.45
N SER A 85 18.02 -20.36 1.02
CA SER A 85 16.75 -19.77 1.43
C SER A 85 17.07 -18.82 2.58
N PHE A 86 17.05 -17.52 2.30
CA PHE A 86 16.89 -16.57 3.38
C PHE A 86 15.62 -16.99 4.12
N ASN A 87 15.76 -17.47 5.36
CA ASN A 87 14.63 -17.71 6.25
C ASN A 87 14.13 -16.36 6.77
N PHE A 88 13.83 -15.45 5.83
CA PHE A 88 12.95 -14.34 6.10
C PHE A 88 11.58 -14.92 6.45
N SER A 89 10.91 -14.28 7.39
CA SER A 89 9.47 -14.49 7.53
C SER A 89 8.83 -14.36 6.14
N PRO A 90 7.91 -15.25 5.73
CA PRO A 90 7.23 -15.16 4.43
C PRO A 90 6.67 -13.76 4.15
N LEU A 91 6.22 -13.09 5.21
CA LEU A 91 5.74 -11.71 5.17
C LEU A 91 6.80 -10.70 4.70
N VAL A 92 8.06 -10.86 5.14
CA VAL A 92 9.20 -10.02 4.73
C VAL A 92 9.56 -10.27 3.27
N ARG A 93 9.69 -11.54 2.90
CA ARG A 93 10.07 -11.95 1.55
C ARG A 93 9.09 -11.45 0.49
N ASP A 94 7.79 -11.66 0.73
CA ASP A 94 6.78 -11.47 -0.30
C ASP A 94 6.35 -10.00 -0.43
N ASN A 95 6.42 -9.21 0.67
CA ASN A 95 5.95 -7.81 0.66
C ASN A 95 7.07 -6.76 0.64
N TYR A 96 8.24 -7.03 1.23
CA TYR A 96 9.24 -5.99 1.46
C TYR A 96 10.42 -6.04 0.48
N VAL A 97 10.74 -7.20 -0.08
CA VAL A 97 11.84 -7.34 -1.07
C VAL A 97 11.60 -6.43 -2.28
N GLY A 98 10.36 -6.36 -2.78
CA GLY A 98 10.01 -5.47 -3.89
C GLY A 98 10.23 -4.00 -3.55
N ILE A 99 9.82 -3.59 -2.35
CA ILE A 99 10.00 -2.22 -1.85
C ILE A 99 11.50 -1.89 -1.71
N PHE A 100 12.30 -2.82 -1.19
CA PHE A 100 13.74 -2.60 -1.04
C PHE A 100 14.46 -2.47 -2.36
N LYS A 101 14.16 -3.38 -3.29
CA LYS A 101 14.71 -3.31 -4.64
C LYS A 101 14.40 -1.96 -5.28
N GLN A 102 13.17 -1.46 -5.11
CA GLN A 102 12.78 -0.15 -5.62
C GLN A 102 13.53 0.99 -4.93
N ILE A 103 13.61 0.99 -3.60
CA ILE A 103 14.29 2.04 -2.84
C ILE A 103 15.78 2.11 -3.19
N GLU A 104 16.47 0.96 -3.25
CA GLU A 104 17.88 0.93 -3.63
C GLU A 104 18.08 1.47 -5.06
N ALA A 105 17.27 0.99 -6.03
CA ALA A 105 17.40 1.36 -7.44
C ALA A 105 17.08 2.83 -7.71
N GLU A 106 16.12 3.42 -7.00
CA GLU A 106 15.72 4.82 -7.20
C GLU A 106 16.64 5.82 -6.49
N ASN A 107 17.32 5.40 -5.42
CA ASN A 107 18.01 6.34 -4.52
C ASN A 107 19.51 6.09 -4.35
N ASP A 108 20.10 5.18 -5.14
CA ASP A 108 21.53 4.85 -5.14
C ASP A 108 22.06 4.59 -3.71
N CYS A 109 21.28 3.81 -2.95
CA CYS A 109 21.51 3.55 -1.53
C CYS A 109 21.54 2.04 -1.25
N SER A 110 22.25 1.64 -0.20
CA SER A 110 22.19 0.26 0.30
C SER A 110 22.42 0.23 1.81
N GLY A 111 21.82 -0.77 2.45
CA GLY A 111 21.85 -0.92 3.90
C GLY A 111 20.79 -0.06 4.60
N ALA A 112 20.30 -0.56 5.73
CA ALA A 112 19.40 0.22 6.58
C ALA A 112 20.22 1.17 7.45
N CYS A 113 20.96 0.62 8.41
CA CYS A 113 21.67 1.38 9.42
C CYS A 113 23.15 1.61 9.12
N LYS A 114 23.76 0.64 8.45
CA LYS A 114 25.15 0.73 7.98
C LYS A 114 25.13 0.75 6.46
N LEU A 115 26.03 1.53 5.88
CA LEU A 115 26.24 1.50 4.44
C LEU A 115 26.79 0.13 4.06
N ALA A 116 26.03 -0.60 3.24
CA ALA A 116 26.52 -1.87 2.71
C ALA A 116 27.54 -1.60 1.60
N SER A 117 28.49 -2.51 1.42
CA SER A 117 29.51 -2.38 0.36
C SER A 117 28.94 -2.52 -1.06
N LYS A 118 27.75 -3.12 -1.19
CA LYS A 118 27.10 -3.52 -2.44
C LYS A 118 25.58 -3.36 -2.34
N TYR A 119 24.94 -3.26 -3.49
CA TYR A 119 23.50 -3.45 -3.61
C TYR A 119 23.11 -4.89 -3.27
N ILE A 120 22.17 -5.05 -2.34
CA ILE A 120 21.73 -6.39 -1.89
C ILE A 120 20.44 -6.80 -2.62
N PHE A 121 19.53 -5.85 -2.85
CA PHE A 121 18.20 -6.12 -3.43
C PHE A 121 18.08 -5.68 -4.89
N SER A 122 18.91 -4.73 -5.32
CA SER A 122 18.98 -4.18 -6.68
C SER A 122 20.23 -4.66 -7.42
N ASN A 123 20.56 -4.04 -8.56
CA ASN A 123 21.60 -4.53 -9.44
C ASN A 123 22.98 -4.08 -8.93
N ILE A 124 23.82 -5.05 -8.54
CA ILE A 124 25.20 -4.82 -8.09
C ILE A 124 26.07 -4.07 -9.12
N ASN A 125 25.68 -4.03 -10.39
CA ASN A 125 26.41 -3.33 -11.44
C ASN A 125 26.11 -1.84 -11.51
N ASP A 126 25.12 -1.36 -10.75
CA ASP A 126 24.75 0.05 -10.74
C ASP A 126 25.81 0.91 -10.02
N GLY A 127 26.71 0.29 -9.26
CA GLY A 127 27.82 0.99 -8.63
C GLY A 127 28.10 0.50 -7.21
N ILE A 128 28.93 1.29 -6.52
CA ILE A 128 29.04 1.23 -5.06
C ILE A 128 28.00 2.21 -4.50
N PRO A 129 27.10 1.78 -3.61
CA PRO A 129 26.11 2.65 -3.01
C PRO A 129 26.78 3.81 -2.27
N GLN A 130 26.22 5.00 -2.42
CA GLN A 130 26.82 6.22 -1.86
C GLN A 130 26.29 6.55 -0.44
N GLN A 131 25.13 6.00 -0.08
CA GLN A 131 24.43 6.34 1.16
C GLN A 131 23.56 5.20 1.70
N THR A 132 23.14 5.32 2.96
CA THR A 132 22.21 4.36 3.57
C THR A 132 20.79 4.61 3.10
N CYS A 133 19.99 3.54 2.99
CA CYS A 133 18.59 3.65 2.61
C CYS A 133 17.68 4.09 3.77
N LEU A 134 18.18 4.35 4.97
CA LEU A 134 17.34 4.68 6.14
C LEU A 134 16.41 5.86 5.88
N GLN A 135 16.93 6.96 5.35
CA GLN A 135 16.16 8.17 5.13
C GLN A 135 15.08 7.96 4.07
N HIS A 136 15.42 7.28 2.98
CA HIS A 136 14.50 6.98 1.88
C HIS A 136 13.46 5.95 2.28
N LEU A 137 13.84 4.95 3.08
CA LEU A 137 12.93 3.99 3.67
C LEU A 137 11.95 4.66 4.63
N LYS A 138 12.42 5.56 5.50
CA LYS A 138 11.56 6.36 6.38
C LYS A 138 10.57 7.20 5.56
N ARG A 139 11.03 7.81 4.47
CA ARG A 139 10.17 8.57 3.54
C ARG A 139 9.16 7.67 2.83
N ALA A 140 9.58 6.51 2.33
CA ALA A 140 8.70 5.56 1.65
C ALA A 140 7.62 5.01 2.59
N ILE A 141 7.99 4.64 3.82
CA ILE A 141 7.04 4.16 4.84
C ILE A 141 6.08 5.28 5.25
N SER A 142 6.59 6.48 5.55
CA SER A 142 5.73 7.61 5.96
C SER A 142 4.77 8.05 4.85
N ASN A 143 5.20 8.07 3.59
CA ASN A 143 4.34 8.38 2.45
C ASN A 143 3.24 7.33 2.25
N ASN A 144 3.58 6.04 2.27
CA ASN A 144 2.60 4.97 2.17
C ASN A 144 1.61 5.00 3.34
N LEU A 145 2.12 5.19 4.55
CA LEU A 145 1.29 5.27 5.75
C LEU A 145 0.33 6.48 5.70
N TYR A 146 0.78 7.62 5.19
CA TYR A 146 -0.10 8.77 4.96
C TYR A 146 -1.21 8.47 3.96
N ILE A 147 -0.89 7.79 2.85
CA ILE A 147 -1.88 7.38 1.84
C ILE A 147 -2.93 6.46 2.50
N TYR A 148 -2.50 5.44 3.26
CA TYR A 148 -3.43 4.55 3.97
C TYR A 148 -4.28 5.30 5.01
N LEU A 149 -3.68 6.16 5.83
CA LEU A 149 -4.39 6.97 6.82
C LEU A 149 -5.43 7.88 6.17
N SER A 150 -5.08 8.51 5.04
CA SER A 150 -5.98 9.37 4.29
C SER A 150 -7.17 8.58 3.72
N GLY A 151 -6.92 7.40 3.16
CA GLY A 151 -7.97 6.52 2.63
C GLY A 151 -8.93 6.03 3.71
N ILE A 152 -8.40 5.57 4.85
CA ILE A 152 -9.20 5.15 6.01
C ILE A 152 -10.02 6.33 6.55
N SER A 153 -9.43 7.52 6.64
CA SER A 153 -10.14 8.72 7.12
C SER A 153 -11.31 9.08 6.21
N PHE A 154 -11.13 8.99 4.89
CA PHE A 154 -12.19 9.23 3.92
C PHE A 154 -13.35 8.23 4.06
N LEU A 155 -13.05 6.93 4.18
CA LEU A 155 -14.06 5.89 4.37
C LEU A 155 -14.87 6.10 5.65
N ASN A 156 -14.20 6.47 6.74
CA ASN A 156 -14.89 6.74 8.00
C ASN A 156 -15.74 8.00 7.93
N ALA A 157 -15.26 9.06 7.27
CA ALA A 157 -16.06 10.27 7.06
C ALA A 157 -17.37 9.96 6.31
N GLN A 158 -17.28 9.16 5.24
CA GLN A 158 -18.46 8.69 4.49
C GLN A 158 -19.44 7.90 5.37
N PHE A 159 -18.93 7.00 6.19
CA PHE A 159 -19.73 6.22 7.13
C PHE A 159 -20.44 7.10 8.17
N PHE A 160 -19.73 8.08 8.75
CA PHE A 160 -20.31 9.06 9.67
C PHE A 160 -21.40 9.90 9.01
N CYS A 161 -21.20 10.37 7.77
CA CYS A 161 -22.21 11.10 7.02
C CYS A 161 -23.47 10.25 6.78
N ALA A 162 -23.32 8.96 6.45
CA ALA A 162 -24.45 8.05 6.26
C ALA A 162 -25.26 7.84 7.55
N ILE A 163 -24.59 7.67 8.70
CA ILE A 163 -25.26 7.55 10.01
C ILE A 163 -26.02 8.84 10.35
N LEU A 164 -25.41 10.01 10.14
CA LEU A 164 -26.06 11.29 10.40
C LEU A 164 -27.29 11.50 9.51
N ALA A 165 -27.19 11.18 8.23
CA ALA A 165 -28.32 11.24 7.30
C ALA A 165 -29.45 10.30 7.75
N MET A 166 -29.13 9.07 8.15
CA MET A 166 -30.10 8.12 8.68
C MET A 166 -30.77 8.65 9.95
N ALA A 167 -30.00 9.16 10.91
CA ALA A 167 -30.53 9.73 12.15
C ALA A 167 -31.47 10.91 11.90
N ILE A 168 -31.09 11.83 11.01
CA ILE A 168 -31.94 12.98 10.62
C ILE A 168 -33.24 12.49 9.97
N THR A 169 -33.17 11.51 9.06
CA THR A 169 -34.40 10.97 8.44
C THR A 169 -35.32 10.28 9.44
N CYS A 170 -34.77 9.57 10.43
CA CYS A 170 -35.53 8.99 11.54
C CYS A 170 -36.22 10.09 12.39
N LEU A 171 -35.50 11.15 12.75
CA LEU A 171 -36.05 12.27 13.52
C LEU A 171 -37.19 12.99 12.76
N VAL A 172 -37.02 13.20 11.44
CA VAL A 172 -38.04 13.82 10.58
C VAL A 172 -39.29 12.93 10.48
N LYS A 173 -39.12 11.62 10.30
CA LYS A 173 -40.24 10.66 10.27
C LYS A 173 -40.98 10.62 11.61
N CYS A 174 -40.26 10.49 12.73
CA CYS A 174 -40.87 10.50 14.07
C CYS A 174 -41.67 11.79 14.32
N LYS A 175 -41.13 12.97 13.99
CA LYS A 175 -41.86 14.24 14.17
C LYS A 175 -43.16 14.30 13.35
N ARG A 176 -43.17 13.76 12.12
CA ARG A 176 -44.38 13.70 11.29
C ARG A 176 -45.45 12.76 11.88
N THR A 177 -45.06 11.64 12.45
CA THR A 177 -46.00 10.65 13.01
C THR A 177 -46.57 11.09 14.36
N TYR A 178 -45.74 11.66 15.25
CA TYR A 178 -46.16 12.05 16.60
C TYR A 178 -46.88 13.41 16.68
N CYS A 179 -46.74 14.28 15.68
CA CYS A 179 -47.51 15.51 15.56
C CYS A 179 -48.43 15.44 14.34
N PRO A 180 -49.52 14.65 14.39
CA PRO A 180 -50.54 14.73 13.35
C PRO A 180 -51.07 16.16 13.34
N LYS A 181 -50.86 16.87 12.22
CA LYS A 181 -51.41 18.21 12.03
C LYS A 181 -52.89 18.16 12.41
N LYS A 182 -53.27 18.82 13.51
CA LYS A 182 -54.68 19.08 13.85
C LYS A 182 -55.30 19.65 12.59
N LYS A 183 -56.16 18.87 11.93
CA LYS A 183 -56.94 19.36 10.78
C LYS A 183 -57.73 20.55 11.31
N THR A 184 -57.27 21.76 11.02
CA THR A 184 -58.05 22.96 11.24
C THR A 184 -59.25 22.82 10.33
N SER A 185 -60.36 22.39 10.94
CA SER A 185 -61.68 22.37 10.33
C SER A 185 -62.01 23.81 9.93
N LYS A 186 -61.62 24.20 8.72
CA LYS A 186 -62.14 25.40 8.06
C LYS A 186 -63.59 25.11 7.70
N LYS A 187 -64.48 25.20 8.70
CA LYS A 187 -65.89 25.48 8.46
C LYS A 187 -65.98 26.88 7.86
N GLY A 188 -66.42 26.95 6.61
CA GLY A 188 -67.07 28.14 6.06
C GLY A 188 -66.21 29.09 5.23
N LYS A 189 -66.21 28.88 3.91
CA LYS A 189 -66.82 29.84 2.99
C LYS A 189 -67.07 29.15 1.65
N LYS A 190 -68.35 28.81 1.43
CA LYS A 190 -68.91 28.48 0.12
C LYS A 190 -68.73 29.73 -0.74
N SER A 191 -68.01 29.62 -1.85
CA SER A 191 -68.10 30.61 -2.94
C SER A 191 -67.95 29.90 -4.27
N ALA A 192 -69.09 29.86 -4.95
CA ALA A 192 -69.34 29.78 -6.38
C ALA A 192 -68.48 28.84 -7.26
N LYS A 193 -69.16 27.78 -7.72
CA LYS A 193 -68.90 27.08 -9.00
C LYS A 193 -68.62 28.07 -10.13
N LYS A 194 -67.58 27.81 -10.92
CA LYS A 194 -67.55 28.08 -12.37
C LYS A 194 -67.12 26.81 -13.13
N PRO A 195 -67.58 26.62 -14.37
CA PRO A 195 -67.63 25.32 -15.02
C PRO A 195 -66.37 24.95 -15.82
N LYS A 196 -66.12 23.64 -15.83
CA LYS A 196 -65.58 22.78 -16.90
C LYS A 196 -64.81 23.47 -18.05
N GLY A 197 -63.49 23.30 -18.03
CA GLY A 197 -62.65 23.22 -19.23
C GLY A 197 -62.09 21.80 -19.35
N LYS A 198 -62.50 21.07 -20.38
CA LYS A 198 -61.84 19.84 -20.84
C LYS A 198 -60.42 20.22 -21.27
N ILE A 199 -59.40 19.54 -20.75
CA ILE A 199 -58.09 19.44 -21.41
C ILE A 199 -57.73 17.96 -21.46
N GLU A 200 -57.25 17.61 -22.64
CA GLU A 200 -57.17 16.30 -23.25
C GLU A 200 -56.23 15.31 -22.56
N LYS A 201 -56.54 14.03 -22.78
CA LYS A 201 -55.64 12.90 -22.60
C LYS A 201 -54.50 13.04 -23.62
N GLY A 202 -53.26 13.18 -23.16
CA GLY A 202 -52.06 12.66 -23.83
C GLY A 202 -51.48 11.60 -22.88
N GLU A 203 -51.72 10.32 -23.15
CA GLU A 203 -50.87 9.43 -23.96
C GLU A 203 -49.62 8.98 -23.19
N LYS A 204 -49.56 7.66 -23.01
CA LYS A 204 -48.52 6.89 -22.31
C LYS A 204 -47.24 6.82 -23.17
N ILE A 205 -46.26 6.05 -22.68
CA ILE A 205 -45.03 5.51 -23.31
C ILE A 205 -43.79 6.18 -22.65
N ALA A 206 -42.76 5.49 -22.15
CA ALA A 206 -42.39 4.07 -22.17
C ALA A 206 -41.79 3.67 -20.82
N ASP A 207 -42.05 2.42 -20.44
CA ASP A 207 -41.15 1.62 -19.62
C ASP A 207 -39.84 1.41 -20.39
N THR A 208 -38.70 1.65 -19.75
CA THR A 208 -37.43 1.05 -20.13
C THR A 208 -36.91 0.28 -18.94
N ASP A 209 -37.18 -1.03 -18.98
CA ASP A 209 -36.42 -2.07 -18.34
C ASP A 209 -35.01 -2.07 -18.95
N ASP A 210 -34.02 -1.57 -18.21
CA ASP A 210 -32.62 -1.91 -18.45
C ASP A 210 -32.17 -2.85 -17.32
N SER A 211 -32.44 -4.12 -17.56
CA SER A 211 -31.78 -5.25 -16.92
C SER A 211 -30.28 -5.22 -17.22
N ILE A 212 -29.48 -4.72 -16.29
CA ILE A 212 -28.03 -4.89 -16.29
C ILE A 212 -27.73 -6.24 -15.64
N GLU A 213 -27.63 -7.28 -16.47
CA GLU A 213 -26.87 -8.48 -16.14
C GLU A 213 -25.39 -8.12 -16.13
N MET A 214 -24.77 -8.11 -14.95
CA MET A 214 -23.30 -8.18 -14.89
C MET A 214 -22.89 -9.65 -14.87
N GLU A 215 -22.25 -10.07 -15.96
CA GLU A 215 -21.52 -11.34 -16.06
C GLU A 215 -20.46 -11.42 -14.95
N ASP A 216 -20.63 -12.41 -14.07
CA ASP A 216 -19.63 -12.85 -13.12
C ASP A 216 -18.50 -13.59 -13.86
N LYS A 217 -17.44 -12.85 -14.23
CA LYS A 217 -16.17 -13.42 -14.69
C LYS A 217 -15.24 -13.60 -13.50
N GLY A 218 -15.44 -14.70 -12.77
CA GLY A 218 -14.48 -15.18 -11.78
C GLY A 218 -13.11 -15.47 -12.41
N PRO A 219 -11.99 -15.20 -11.72
CA PRO A 219 -10.68 -15.57 -12.21
C PRO A 219 -10.49 -17.10 -12.15
N ARG A 220 -10.34 -17.71 -13.34
CA ARG A 220 -9.88 -19.10 -13.50
C ARG A 220 -8.37 -19.19 -13.25
N PHE A 221 -8.02 -20.05 -12.30
CA PHE A 221 -6.79 -20.85 -12.12
C PHE A 221 -5.49 -20.46 -12.84
N GLY A 222 -4.43 -20.36 -12.04
CA GLY A 222 -3.05 -20.68 -12.44
C GLY A 222 -2.39 -21.55 -11.37
N LYS A 223 -2.46 -22.87 -11.56
CA LYS A 223 -1.78 -23.89 -10.76
C LYS A 223 -0.30 -23.85 -11.13
N PHE A 224 0.55 -23.28 -10.27
CA PHE A 224 1.99 -23.43 -10.42
C PHE A 224 2.43 -24.73 -9.73
N ILE A 225 2.98 -25.62 -10.56
CA ILE A 225 3.77 -26.80 -10.19
C ILE A 225 5.15 -26.31 -9.76
#